data_AF-A0A932IFU0-F1
#
_entry.id   AF-A0A932IFU0-F1
#
_cell.length_a   1.000
_cell.length_b   1.000
_cell.length_c   1.000
_cell.angle_alpha   90.00
_cell.angle_beta   90.00
_cell.angle_gamma   90.00
#
_symmetry.space_group_name_H-M   'P 1'
#
loop_
_entity.id
_entity.type
_entity.pdbx_description
1 polymer ?
#
loop_
_entity_poly.entity_id
_entity_poly.type
_entity_poly.pdbx_seq_one_letter_code
_entity_poly.pdbx_strand_id
1 'polypeptide(L)' 'GAHAPFVTDNGNHILDCRFPSGIKNAAALARALDAVSDVRAHGLFLGMATEVVVAAPEGVRVLRRV' A
#
# COMPACT_ATOMS: atom_id res chain seq x y z
N GLY A 1 14.17 -24.90 -2.61
CA GLY A 1 12.98 -25.24 -1.82
C GLY A 1 11.90 -24.27 -2.20
N ALA A 2 10.86 -24.73 -2.88
CA ALA A 2 9.83 -23.87 -3.44
C ALA A 2 9.00 -23.25 -2.32
N HIS A 3 9.16 -21.95 -2.08
CA HIS A 3 8.37 -21.20 -1.12
C HIS A 3 6.93 -21.12 -1.63
N ALA A 4 5.99 -21.70 -0.88
CA ALA A 4 4.57 -21.57 -1.17
C ALA A 4 4.14 -20.09 -1.13
N PRO A 5 3.13 -19.69 -1.92
CA PRO A 5 2.59 -18.33 -1.87
C PRO A 5 2.14 -17.95 -0.46
N PHE A 6 2.34 -16.70 -0.07
CA PHE A 6 1.79 -16.19 1.18
C PHE A 6 0.27 -16.14 1.13
N VAL A 7 -0.38 -16.57 2.21
CA VAL A 7 -1.83 -16.57 2.38
C VAL A 7 -2.16 -15.66 3.57
N THR A 8 -3.06 -14.70 3.36
CA THR A 8 -3.53 -13.80 4.41
C THR A 8 -4.44 -14.52 5.41
N ASP A 9 -4.72 -13.88 6.56
CA ASP A 9 -5.70 -14.38 7.53
C ASP A 9 -7.12 -14.58 6.93
N ASN A 10 -7.43 -13.86 5.84
CA ASN A 10 -8.68 -13.99 5.10
C ASN A 10 -8.62 -15.03 3.97
N GLY A 11 -7.53 -15.79 3.85
CA GLY A 11 -7.38 -16.84 2.84
C GLY A 11 -7.06 -16.34 1.43
N ASN A 12 -6.67 -15.07 1.26
CA ASN A 12 -6.32 -14.50 -0.04
C ASN A 12 -4.80 -14.55 -0.28
N HIS A 13 -4.38 -14.50 -1.55
CA HIS A 13 -2.97 -14.31 -1.89
C HIS A 13 -2.60 -12.83 -1.96
N ILE A 14 -1.33 -12.53 -1.70
CA ILE A 14 -0.73 -11.21 -1.93
C ILE A 14 0.11 -11.24 -3.20
N LEU A 15 -0.11 -10.27 -4.07
CA LEU A 15 0.77 -9.98 -5.20
C LEU A 15 1.56 -8.70 -4.91
N ASP A 16 2.89 -8.84 -4.75
CA ASP A 16 3.78 -7.71 -4.55
C ASP A 16 4.13 -7.03 -5.88
N CYS A 17 3.45 -5.91 -6.17
CA CYS A 17 3.66 -5.12 -7.38
C CYS A 17 4.74 -4.05 -7.16
N ARG A 18 5.86 -4.14 -7.90
CA ARG A 18 6.94 -3.13 -7.86
C ARG A 18 6.82 -2.14 -9.02
N PHE A 19 6.85 -0.85 -8.69
CA PHE A 19 6.85 0.25 -9.66
C PHE A 19 8.21 0.98 -9.60
N PRO A 20 9.17 0.68 -10.50
CA PRO A 20 10.55 1.19 -10.39
C PRO A 20 10.65 2.71 -10.39
N SER A 21 9.75 3.39 -11.11
CA SER A 21 9.69 4.85 -11.19
C SER A 21 8.61 5.46 -10.28
N GLY A 22 8.11 4.69 -9.30
CA GLY A 22 6.97 5.07 -8.47
C GLY A 22 5.63 5.01 -9.22
N ILE A 23 4.56 5.38 -8.51
CA ILE A 23 3.19 5.39 -9.02
C ILE A 23 2.83 6.81 -9.44
N LYS A 24 2.63 7.03 -10.75
CA LYS A 24 2.35 8.38 -11.30
C LYS A 24 1.02 8.97 -10.82
N ASN A 25 -0.03 8.14 -10.72
CA ASN A 25 -1.35 8.56 -10.27
C ASN A 25 -1.97 7.46 -9.40
N ALA A 26 -1.78 7.57 -8.09
CA ALA A 26 -2.23 6.56 -7.14
C ALA A 26 -3.76 6.44 -7.08
N ALA A 27 -4.49 7.56 -7.21
CA ALA A 27 -5.95 7.55 -7.17
C ALA A 27 -6.55 6.85 -8.40
N ALA A 28 -5.97 7.04 -9.60
CA ALA A 28 -6.39 6.33 -10.79
C ALA A 28 -6.06 4.83 -10.69
N LEU A 29 -4.88 4.48 -10.15
CA LEU A 29 -4.50 3.10 -9.92
C LEU A 29 -5.42 2.39 -8.92
N ALA A 30 -5.76 3.04 -7.80
CA ALA A 30 -6.70 2.53 -6.81
C ALA A 30 -8.05 2.18 -7.45
N ARG A 31 -8.66 3.15 -8.16
CA ARG A 31 -9.93 2.91 -8.88
C ARG A 31 -9.85 1.78 -9.90
N ALA A 32 -8.71 1.65 -10.60
CA ALA A 32 -8.51 0.59 -11.57
C ALA A 32 -8.41 -0.79 -10.89
N LEU A 33 -7.74 -0.88 -9.74
CA LEU A 33 -7.63 -2.10 -8.95
C LEU A 33 -8.96 -2.51 -8.33
N ASP A 34 -9.73 -1.54 -7.79
CA ASP A 34 -11.07 -1.77 -7.25
C ASP A 34 -12.05 -2.33 -8.31
N ALA A 35 -11.82 -2.00 -9.59
CA ALA A 35 -12.63 -2.49 -10.70
C ALA A 35 -12.28 -3.93 -11.15
N VAL A 36 -11.19 -4.52 -10.66
CA VAL A 36 -10.80 -5.90 -11.01
C VAL A 36 -11.54 -6.88 -10.11
N SER A 37 -12.38 -7.74 -10.70
CA SER A 37 -13.32 -8.63 -10.00
C SER A 37 -12.69 -9.50 -8.90
N ASP A 38 -11.47 -9.98 -9.13
CA ASP A 38 -10.75 -10.89 -8.22
C ASP A 38 -9.83 -10.16 -7.23
N VAL A 39 -9.64 -8.85 -7.38
CA VAL A 39 -8.88 -8.05 -6.43
C VAL A 39 -9.79 -7.73 -5.25
N ARG A 40 -9.43 -8.27 -4.08
CA ARG A 40 -10.20 -8.03 -2.85
C ARG A 40 -9.86 -6.70 -2.17
N ALA A 41 -8.60 -6.28 -2.25
CA ALA A 41 -8.09 -5.07 -1.65
C ALA A 41 -6.74 -4.68 -2.27
N HIS A 42 -6.27 -3.48 -1.96
CA HIS A 42 -4.95 -3.00 -2.35
C HIS A 42 -4.26 -2.22 -1.22
N GLY A 43 -2.93 -2.12 -1.27
CA GLY A 43 -2.12 -1.42 -0.27
C GLY A 43 -2.08 0.12 -0.38
N LEU A 44 -2.94 0.75 -1.20
CA LEU A 44 -2.96 2.21 -1.36
C LEU A 44 -3.88 2.87 -0.30
N PHE A 45 -3.30 3.36 0.80
CA PHE A 45 -4.01 4.03 1.89
C PHE A 45 -4.20 5.54 1.63
N LEU A 46 -4.92 5.88 0.56
CA LEU A 46 -5.07 7.27 0.09
C LEU A 46 -6.05 8.06 0.96
N GLY A 47 -5.66 9.27 1.39
CA GLY A 47 -6.54 10.15 2.19
C GLY A 47 -6.79 9.69 3.62
N MET A 48 -6.17 8.59 4.06
CA MET A 48 -6.42 7.99 5.38
C MET A 48 -5.53 8.58 6.47
N ALA A 49 -4.23 8.73 6.20
CA ALA A 49 -3.28 9.24 7.20
C ALA A 49 -3.55 10.71 7.55
N THR A 50 -3.79 10.99 8.84
CA THR A 50 -3.94 12.34 9.42
C THR A 50 -2.63 12.85 10.01
N GLU A 51 -1.79 11.95 10.51
CA GLU A 51 -0.53 12.22 11.17
C GLU A 51 0.48 11.12 10.84
N VAL A 52 1.75 11.49 10.62
CA VAL A 52 2.86 10.58 10.36
C VAL A 52 4.00 10.92 11.32
N VAL A 53 4.34 9.98 12.20
CA VAL A 53 5.49 10.09 13.11
C VAL A 53 6.72 9.48 12.43
N VAL A 54 7.73 10.29 12.19
CA VAL A 54 8.97 9.87 11.53
C VAL A 54 10.12 9.94 12.54
N ALA A 55 10.67 8.79 12.90
CA ALA A 55 11.90 8.68 13.67
C ALA A 55 13.12 8.66 12.74
N ALA A 56 14.09 9.54 12.99
CA ALA A 56 15.31 9.66 12.23
C ALA A 56 16.49 9.97 13.18
N PRO A 57 17.76 9.86 12.74
CA PRO A 57 18.92 10.12 13.61
C PRO A 57 18.91 11.50 14.28
N GLU A 58 18.35 12.51 13.62
CA GLU A 58 18.17 13.87 14.13
C GLU A 58 17.04 14.02 15.17
N GLY A 59 16.23 12.98 15.37
CA GLY A 59 15.11 12.97 16.31
C GLY A 59 13.78 12.54 15.68
N VAL A 60 12.69 12.80 16.41
CA VAL A 60 11.32 12.48 15.98
C VAL A 60 10.65 13.73 15.43
N ARG A 61 10.09 13.63 14.21
CA ARG A 61 9.22 14.68 13.63
C ARG A 61 7.83 14.14 13.39
N VAL A 62 6.85 15.04 13.47
CA VAL A 62 5.44 14.73 13.30
C VAL A 62 4.88 15.55 12.13
N LEU A 63 4.48 14.86 11.06
CA LEU A 63 3.85 15.46 9.88
C LEU A 63 2.34 15.36 10.06
N ARG A 64 1.60 16.46 9.85
CA ARG A 64 0.12 16.46 9.92
C ARG A 64 -0.47 16.86 8.58
N ARG A 65 -1.61 16.26 8.24
CA ARG A 65 -2.40 16.66 7.07
C ARG A 65 -2.97 18.06 7.32
N VAL A 66 -2.70 18.98 6.41
CA VAL A 66 -3.27 20.33 6.37
C VAL A 66 -4.49 20.39 5.48
#